data_AF-A0A950DNG4-F1
#
_entry.id   AF-A0A950DNG4-F1
#
_cell.length_a   1.000
_cell.length_b   1.000
_cell.length_c   1.000
_cell.angle_alpha   90.00
_cell.angle_beta   90.00
_cell.angle_gamma   90.00
#
_symmetry.space_group_name_H-M   'P 1'
#
loop_
_entity.id
_entity.type
_entity.pdbx_description
1 polymer ?
#
loop_
_entity_poly.entity_id
_entity_poly.type
_entity_poly.pdbx_seq_one_letter_code
_entity_poly.pdbx_strand_id
1 'polypeptide(L)'
;MDQFIQNQILGARLAANIEAEHNDSYLGLASKLLEKARAFVPRKFEPNSKTAILLSTIDELLGFAYFELPGQEALSVRAFERIQEALAGVAVPPTIEWRRKLGLAKAQTRLARAERRRYSAETSRLYWLAAKNVLQDSARVVNEHFSLASDVELPFPARNFRFCLDTVIADQDLSEESFWQGQGDDSRNLADQGATISLRLQACLEPDAPLRGVLGKDLEEMRSQLRMCEAQHAFLEGRLLVRNEPTLTGAGLIETVRAKFDSARGLTGELDCRIDLSFGELLLHAAVAGKRDATVNYAEAIAALERANSRGVPSLRVETVRMLVDAQAMAPSIGRKSRRSG
;
A
#
# COMPACT_ATOMS: atom_id res chain seq x y z
N MET A 1 26.28 26.37 16.06
CA MET A 1 26.06 25.16 15.26
C MET A 1 24.61 24.70 15.39
N ASP A 2 24.13 24.50 16.62
CA ASP A 2 22.76 24.06 16.91
C ASP A 2 21.67 24.92 16.27
N GLN A 3 21.80 26.25 16.33
CA GLN A 3 20.80 27.15 15.75
C GLN A 3 20.71 27.05 14.22
N PHE A 4 21.82 26.77 13.53
CA PHE A 4 21.79 26.52 12.08
C PHE A 4 21.00 25.24 11.76
N ILE A 5 21.28 24.15 12.48
CA ILE A 5 20.60 22.85 12.29
C ILE A 5 19.10 22.99 12.56
N GLN A 6 18.71 23.66 13.64
CA GLN A 6 17.30 23.91 13.97
C GLN A 6 16.61 24.75 12.90
N ASN A 7 17.27 25.78 12.37
CA ASN A 7 16.72 26.59 11.27
C ASN A 7 16.51 25.77 10.00
N GLN A 8 17.41 24.84 9.67
CA GLN A 8 17.23 23.94 8.51
C GLN A 8 16.05 22.97 8.72
N ILE A 9 15.93 22.37 9.91
CA ILE A 9 14.81 21.48 10.26
C ILE A 9 13.48 22.23 10.19
N LEU A 10 13.42 23.44 10.74
CA LEU A 10 12.23 24.29 10.66
C LEU A 10 11.89 24.65 9.21
N GLY A 11 12.87 25.07 8.42
CA GLY A 11 12.68 25.37 7.01
C GLY A 11 12.16 24.17 6.20
N ALA A 12 12.67 22.97 6.50
CA ALA A 12 12.19 21.74 5.86
C ALA A 12 10.73 21.42 6.23
N ARG A 13 10.35 21.59 7.51
CA ARG A 13 8.97 21.40 7.96
C ARG A 13 8.01 22.41 7.32
N LEU A 14 8.44 23.66 7.19
CA LEU A 14 7.65 24.70 6.52
C LEU A 14 7.47 24.37 5.04
N ALA A 15 8.54 23.95 4.35
CA ALA A 15 8.46 23.54 2.94
C ALA A 15 7.52 22.34 2.74
N ALA A 16 7.58 21.33 3.62
CA ALA A 16 6.71 20.15 3.56
C ALA A 16 5.22 20.45 3.83
N ASN A 17 4.89 21.62 4.39
CA ASN A 17 3.52 22.04 4.69
C ASN A 17 2.90 22.95 3.62
N ILE A 18 3.61 23.22 2.51
CA ILE A 18 3.07 24.00 1.40
C ILE A 18 2.17 23.10 0.54
N GLU A 19 1.00 23.60 0.14
CA GLU A 19 -0.08 22.85 -0.50
C GLU A 19 0.32 22.10 -1.79
N ALA A 20 -0.51 21.09 -2.11
CA ALA A 20 -0.23 20.00 -3.04
C ALA A 20 0.08 20.42 -4.49
N GLU A 21 -0.34 21.61 -4.96
CA GLU A 21 -0.13 22.04 -6.35
C GLU A 21 1.35 22.27 -6.72
N HIS A 22 2.24 22.35 -5.72
CA HIS A 22 3.69 22.51 -5.92
C HIS A 22 4.54 21.51 -5.13
N ASN A 23 3.92 20.42 -4.66
CA ASN A 23 4.46 19.56 -3.60
C ASN A 23 5.85 19.00 -3.93
N ASP A 24 6.08 18.53 -5.16
CA ASP A 24 7.36 17.91 -5.56
C ASP A 24 8.55 18.87 -5.44
N SER A 25 8.35 20.15 -5.78
CA SER A 25 9.42 21.16 -5.70
C SER A 25 9.77 21.51 -4.25
N TYR A 26 8.77 21.57 -3.37
CA TYR A 26 8.96 21.90 -1.97
C TYR A 26 9.41 20.70 -1.12
N LEU A 27 8.99 19.48 -1.43
CA LEU A 27 9.57 18.26 -0.87
C LEU A 27 11.03 18.06 -1.29
N GLY A 28 11.35 18.40 -2.55
CA GLY A 28 12.73 18.47 -3.04
C GLY A 28 13.58 19.52 -2.30
N LEU A 29 12.98 20.65 -1.91
CA LEU A 29 13.64 21.64 -1.06
C LEU A 29 13.81 21.13 0.38
N ALA A 30 12.77 20.52 0.96
CA ALA A 30 12.80 19.98 2.31
C ALA A 30 13.91 18.94 2.48
N SER A 31 14.03 17.98 1.56
CA SER A 31 15.11 16.98 1.57
C SER A 31 16.50 17.65 1.48
N LYS A 32 16.69 18.65 0.61
CA LYS A 32 17.96 19.41 0.52
C LYS A 32 18.32 20.13 1.83
N LEU A 33 17.34 20.75 2.50
CA LEU A 33 17.55 21.42 3.78
C LEU A 33 17.93 20.41 4.88
N LEU A 34 17.28 19.25 4.90
CA LEU A 34 17.58 18.19 5.86
C LEU A 34 18.94 17.54 5.61
N GLU A 35 19.37 17.33 4.36
CA GLU A 35 20.72 16.86 4.03
C GLU A 35 21.79 17.87 4.49
N LYS A 36 21.52 19.17 4.33
CA LYS A 36 22.38 20.22 4.90
C LYS A 36 22.41 20.14 6.42
N ALA A 37 21.26 20.01 7.08
CA ALA A 37 21.20 19.85 8.53
C ALA A 37 22.05 18.65 8.99
N ARG A 38 21.90 17.51 8.32
CA ARG A 38 22.61 16.26 8.56
C ARG A 38 24.12 16.40 8.41
N ALA A 39 24.58 17.08 7.37
CA ALA A 39 26.01 17.28 7.10
C ALA A 39 26.74 18.07 8.20
N PHE A 40 26.01 18.89 8.96
CA PHE A 40 26.54 19.65 10.08
C PHE A 40 26.45 18.91 11.42
N VAL A 41 25.85 17.72 11.49
CA VAL A 41 25.88 16.90 12.71
C VAL A 41 27.22 16.14 12.77
N PRO A 42 27.96 16.17 13.90
CA PRO A 42 29.19 15.40 14.05
C PRO A 42 28.94 13.90 13.77
N ARG A 43 29.83 13.26 13.00
CA ARG A 43 29.71 11.83 12.64
C ARG A 43 30.19 10.88 13.73
N LYS A 44 31.03 11.35 14.64
CA LYS A 44 31.50 10.60 15.80
C LYS A 44 30.72 11.10 17.02
N PHE A 45 29.91 10.22 17.57
CA PHE A 45 29.12 10.48 18.77
C PHE A 45 28.93 9.18 19.53
N GLU A 46 28.70 9.29 20.83
CA GLU A 46 28.31 8.14 21.63
C GLU A 46 26.89 7.71 21.27
N PRO A 47 26.62 6.39 21.17
CA PRO A 47 25.26 5.87 21.16
C PRO A 47 24.47 6.45 22.34
N ASN A 48 23.20 6.82 22.16
CA ASN A 48 22.35 7.51 23.16
C ASN A 48 22.63 9.00 23.42
N SER A 49 23.61 9.62 22.76
CA SER A 49 23.83 11.06 22.91
C SER A 49 22.67 11.88 22.32
N LYS A 50 22.51 13.14 22.77
CA LYS A 50 21.60 14.12 22.15
C LYS A 50 21.83 14.24 20.63
N THR A 51 23.09 14.07 20.21
CA THR A 51 23.51 14.07 18.81
C THR A 51 22.95 12.86 18.05
N ALA A 52 22.98 11.65 18.62
CA ALA A 52 22.37 10.46 18.03
C ALA A 52 20.85 10.63 17.84
N ILE A 53 20.17 11.18 18.84
CA ILE A 53 18.73 11.45 18.79
C ILE A 53 18.40 12.48 17.70
N LEU A 54 19.16 13.58 17.64
CA LEU A 54 19.00 14.61 16.61
C LEU A 54 19.24 14.04 15.21
N LEU A 55 20.30 13.25 15.01
CA LEU A 55 20.60 12.62 13.74
C LEU A 55 19.47 11.66 13.32
N SER A 56 18.98 10.83 14.24
CA SER A 56 17.85 9.92 13.98
C SER A 56 16.58 10.67 13.58
N THR A 57 16.36 11.86 14.14
CA THR A 57 15.21 12.72 13.81
C THR A 57 15.36 13.32 12.41
N ILE A 58 16.57 13.76 12.04
CA ILE A 58 16.85 14.27 10.69
C ILE A 58 16.72 13.15 9.66
N ASP A 59 17.29 11.97 9.92
CA ASP A 59 17.20 10.81 9.04
C ASP A 59 15.75 10.30 8.92
N GLU A 60 14.94 10.39 9.98
CA GLU A 60 13.50 10.08 9.91
C GLU A 60 12.74 11.05 9.00
N LEU A 61 12.99 12.36 9.14
CA LEU A 61 12.39 13.36 8.26
C LEU A 61 12.85 13.20 6.80
N LEU A 62 14.13 12.85 6.58
CA LEU A 62 14.64 12.51 5.24
C LEU A 62 13.95 11.28 4.67
N GLY A 63 13.77 10.23 5.49
CA GLY A 63 13.08 9.00 5.10
C GLY A 63 11.68 9.29 4.54
N PHE A 64 10.89 10.09 5.25
CA PHE A 64 9.56 10.51 4.79
C PHE A 64 9.62 11.44 3.56
N ALA A 65 10.51 12.44 3.54
CA ALA A 65 10.64 13.35 2.40
C ALA A 65 11.02 12.61 1.11
N TYR A 66 11.95 11.66 1.18
CA TYR A 66 12.32 10.81 0.05
C TYR A 66 11.25 9.80 -0.31
N PHE A 67 10.47 9.32 0.66
CA PHE A 67 9.37 8.39 0.39
C PHE A 67 8.33 9.04 -0.53
N GLU A 68 8.01 10.31 -0.32
CA GLU A 68 7.02 11.02 -1.15
C GLU A 68 7.52 11.32 -2.57
N LEU A 69 8.84 11.44 -2.78
CA LEU A 69 9.43 11.79 -4.08
C LEU A 69 9.61 10.56 -5.00
N PRO A 70 8.98 10.52 -6.19
CA PRO A 70 9.19 9.44 -7.16
C PRO A 70 10.66 9.30 -7.57
N GLY A 71 11.17 8.06 -7.58
CA GLY A 71 12.56 7.77 -7.98
C GLY A 71 13.58 7.89 -6.85
N GLN A 72 13.17 8.29 -5.64
CA GLN A 72 14.03 8.41 -4.45
C GLN A 72 13.84 7.25 -3.45
N GLU A 73 13.23 6.14 -3.87
CA GLU A 73 12.89 5.01 -3.00
C GLU A 73 14.13 4.46 -2.26
N ALA A 74 15.26 4.33 -2.97
CA ALA A 74 16.52 3.88 -2.38
C ALA A 74 17.09 4.84 -1.34
N LEU A 75 16.90 6.16 -1.50
CA LEU A 75 17.33 7.14 -0.50
C LEU A 75 16.45 7.09 0.74
N SER A 76 15.15 6.85 0.57
CA SER A 76 14.21 6.66 1.67
C SER A 76 14.61 5.45 2.53
N VAL A 77 14.85 4.29 1.90
CA VAL A 77 15.30 3.08 2.59
C VAL A 77 16.60 3.34 3.35
N ARG A 78 17.61 3.92 2.70
CA ARG A 78 18.90 4.25 3.34
C ARG A 78 18.74 5.19 4.53
N ALA A 79 17.83 6.16 4.46
CA ALA A 79 17.60 7.08 5.57
C ALA A 79 17.04 6.34 6.79
N PHE A 80 16.09 5.43 6.60
CA PHE A 80 15.55 4.62 7.69
C PHE A 80 16.55 3.58 8.23
N GLU A 81 17.35 2.95 7.38
CA GLU A 81 18.41 2.01 7.81
C GLU A 81 19.44 2.70 8.72
N ARG A 82 19.83 3.94 8.40
CA ARG A 82 20.73 4.73 9.26
C ARG A 82 20.15 5.00 10.66
N ILE A 83 18.83 5.07 10.80
CA ILE A 83 18.19 5.22 12.12
C ILE A 83 18.38 3.96 12.95
N GLN A 84 18.21 2.78 12.34
CA GLN A 84 18.43 1.50 13.03
C GLN A 84 19.89 1.36 13.48
N GLU A 85 20.85 1.74 12.63
CA GLU A 85 22.27 1.74 12.97
C GLU A 85 22.59 2.72 14.11
N ALA A 86 22.11 3.97 14.01
CA ALA A 86 22.40 5.02 15.00
C ALA A 86 21.79 4.75 16.38
N LEU A 87 20.73 3.94 16.44
CA LEU A 87 20.01 3.61 17.66
C LEU A 87 20.12 2.13 18.03
N ALA A 88 21.09 1.41 17.48
CA ALA A 88 21.37 0.04 17.87
C ALA A 88 21.68 -0.03 19.38
N GLY A 89 20.91 -0.82 20.13
CA GLY A 89 21.04 -0.95 21.58
C GLY A 89 20.45 0.21 22.41
N VAL A 90 19.71 1.13 21.78
CA VAL A 90 19.03 2.24 22.45
C VAL A 90 17.57 1.86 22.75
N ALA A 91 17.14 2.01 24.00
CA ALA A 91 15.74 1.86 24.35
C ALA A 91 14.93 3.04 23.78
N VAL A 92 13.99 2.75 22.89
CA VAL A 92 13.11 3.73 22.24
C VAL A 92 11.67 3.44 22.67
N PRO A 93 10.82 4.46 22.90
CA PRO A 93 9.40 4.24 23.17
C PRO A 93 8.75 3.39 22.05
N PRO A 94 7.89 2.41 22.37
CA PRO A 94 7.29 1.51 21.37
C PRO A 94 6.61 2.23 20.20
N THR A 95 6.00 3.40 20.48
CA THR A 95 5.35 4.25 19.47
C THR A 95 6.34 4.80 18.44
N ILE A 96 7.50 5.27 18.88
CA ILE A 96 8.55 5.80 18.00
C ILE A 96 9.24 4.66 17.26
N GLU A 97 9.49 3.54 17.95
CA GLU A 97 10.09 2.36 17.35
C GLU A 97 9.21 1.81 16.22
N TRP A 98 7.91 1.60 16.47
CA TRP A 98 6.98 1.11 15.46
C TRP A 98 6.85 2.06 14.29
N ARG A 99 6.71 3.37 14.53
CA ARG A 99 6.65 4.38 13.45
C ARG A 99 7.83 4.26 12.49
N ARG A 100 9.03 4.07 13.02
CA ARG A 100 10.28 3.96 12.23
C ARG A 100 10.37 2.64 11.50
N LYS A 101 10.01 1.53 12.15
CA LYS A 101 9.90 0.20 11.52
C LYS A 101 8.89 0.23 10.37
N LEU A 102 7.73 0.82 10.60
CA LEU A 102 6.68 0.99 9.60
C LEU A 102 7.13 1.86 8.43
N GLY A 103 7.80 2.99 8.71
CA GLY A 103 8.39 3.85 7.68
C GLY A 103 9.41 3.11 6.81
N LEU A 104 10.31 2.33 7.43
CA LEU A 104 11.26 1.48 6.71
C LEU A 104 10.55 0.43 5.85
N ALA A 105 9.57 -0.29 6.41
CA ALA A 105 8.84 -1.33 5.69
C ALA A 105 8.10 -0.77 4.47
N LYS A 106 7.43 0.38 4.61
CA LYS A 106 6.79 1.08 3.47
C LYS A 106 7.81 1.47 2.40
N ALA A 107 8.95 2.03 2.81
CA ALA A 107 10.02 2.39 1.87
C ALA A 107 10.58 1.17 1.13
N GLN A 108 10.79 0.06 1.85
CA GLN A 108 11.25 -1.21 1.27
C GLN A 108 10.22 -1.82 0.33
N THR A 109 8.93 -1.82 0.65
CA THR A 109 7.85 -2.26 -0.24
C THR A 109 7.81 -1.43 -1.52
N ARG A 110 7.91 -0.10 -1.40
CA ARG A 110 7.93 0.79 -2.57
C ARG A 110 9.16 0.58 -3.44
N LEU A 111 10.34 0.38 -2.83
CA LEU A 111 11.57 0.05 -3.56
C LEU A 111 11.47 -1.32 -4.24
N ALA A 112 10.93 -2.34 -3.56
CA ALA A 112 10.71 -3.66 -4.15
C ALA A 112 9.82 -3.58 -5.41
N ARG A 113 8.74 -2.79 -5.34
CA ARG A 113 7.84 -2.51 -6.46
C ARG A 113 8.56 -1.79 -7.61
N ALA A 114 9.39 -0.79 -7.30
CA ALA A 114 10.17 -0.06 -8.30
C ALA A 114 11.20 -0.97 -9.00
N GLU A 115 11.94 -1.78 -8.24
CA GLU A 115 12.93 -2.71 -8.77
C GLU A 115 12.30 -3.82 -9.61
N ARG A 116 11.11 -4.32 -9.23
CA ARG A 116 10.34 -5.27 -10.06
C ARG A 116 9.97 -4.65 -11.41
N ARG A 117 9.52 -3.39 -11.43
CA ARG A 117 9.21 -2.66 -12.67
C ARG A 117 10.45 -2.41 -13.54
N ARG A 118 11.64 -2.38 -12.94
CA ARG A 118 12.94 -2.32 -13.62
C ARG A 118 13.50 -3.70 -13.98
N TYR A 119 12.73 -4.77 -13.78
CA TYR A 119 13.12 -6.16 -14.04
C TYR A 119 14.30 -6.66 -13.17
N SER A 120 14.55 -6.04 -12.02
CA SER A 120 15.54 -6.51 -11.04
C SER A 120 14.88 -7.41 -10.00
N ALA A 121 14.62 -8.67 -10.39
CA ALA A 121 13.85 -9.62 -9.57
C ALA A 121 14.52 -9.96 -8.23
N GLU A 122 15.85 -10.14 -8.21
CA GLU A 122 16.58 -10.48 -7.00
C GLU A 122 16.57 -9.34 -5.98
N THR A 123 16.90 -8.12 -6.43
CA THR A 123 16.86 -6.91 -5.59
C THR A 123 15.45 -6.65 -5.06
N SER A 124 14.44 -6.81 -5.93
CA SER A 124 13.03 -6.69 -5.53
C SER A 124 12.67 -7.67 -4.42
N ARG A 125 13.05 -8.95 -4.57
CA ARG A 125 12.81 -10.00 -3.57
C ARG A 125 13.51 -9.71 -2.24
N LEU A 126 14.75 -9.20 -2.26
CA LEU A 126 15.49 -8.85 -1.05
C LEU A 126 14.75 -7.79 -0.22
N TYR A 127 14.31 -6.70 -0.85
CA TYR A 127 13.58 -5.65 -0.15
C TYR A 127 12.17 -6.06 0.27
N TRP A 128 11.49 -6.89 -0.54
CA TRP A 128 10.21 -7.48 -0.16
C TRP A 128 10.33 -8.36 1.09
N LEU A 129 11.34 -9.25 1.15
CA LEU A 129 11.61 -10.07 2.34
C LEU A 129 11.91 -9.22 3.58
N ALA A 130 12.69 -8.15 3.42
CA ALA A 130 12.99 -7.24 4.52
C ALA A 130 11.72 -6.56 5.07
N ALA A 131 10.85 -6.05 4.18
CA ALA A 131 9.56 -5.47 4.57
C ALA A 131 8.64 -6.50 5.26
N LYS A 132 8.57 -7.72 4.70
CA LYS A 132 7.80 -8.83 5.27
C LYS A 132 8.24 -9.16 6.69
N ASN A 133 9.54 -9.25 6.95
CA ASN A 133 10.05 -9.57 8.28
C ASN A 133 9.66 -8.53 9.34
N VAL A 134 9.43 -7.28 8.92
CA VAL A 134 8.94 -6.22 9.81
C VAL A 134 7.43 -6.31 10.03
N LEU A 135 6.64 -6.58 8.98
CA LEU A 135 5.18 -6.51 9.01
C LEU A 135 4.48 -7.84 9.34
N GLN A 136 5.18 -8.97 9.36
CA GLN A 136 4.56 -10.29 9.60
C GLN A 136 3.78 -10.42 10.93
N ASP A 137 4.13 -9.59 11.93
CA ASP A 137 3.50 -9.55 13.26
C ASP A 137 2.70 -8.25 13.51
N SER A 138 2.34 -7.50 12.46
CA SER A 138 1.74 -6.17 12.57
C SER A 138 0.51 -6.15 13.47
N ALA A 139 -0.40 -7.13 13.31
CA ALA A 139 -1.62 -7.20 14.10
C ALA A 139 -1.33 -7.40 15.60
N ARG A 140 -0.35 -8.25 15.93
CA ARG A 140 0.08 -8.49 17.31
C ARG A 140 0.65 -7.21 17.93
N VAL A 141 1.56 -6.54 17.24
CA VAL A 141 2.20 -5.30 17.70
C VAL A 141 1.15 -4.20 17.93
N VAL A 142 0.22 -4.03 16.98
CA VAL A 142 -0.88 -3.07 17.11
C VAL A 142 -1.77 -3.38 18.31
N ASN A 143 -2.10 -4.66 18.53
CA ASN A 143 -2.92 -5.09 19.66
C ASN A 143 -2.25 -4.83 21.02
N GLU A 144 -0.97 -5.16 21.13
CA GLU A 144 -0.22 -5.08 22.39
C GLU A 144 0.14 -3.64 22.79
N HIS A 145 0.42 -2.76 21.82
CA HIS A 145 1.01 -1.44 22.09
C HIS A 145 0.14 -0.24 21.72
N PHE A 146 -0.89 -0.42 20.89
CA PHE A 146 -1.68 0.67 20.32
C PHE A 146 -3.19 0.44 20.48
N SER A 147 -3.59 -0.31 21.52
CA SER A 147 -4.99 -0.64 21.78
C SER A 147 -5.88 0.59 21.76
N LEU A 148 -7.04 0.49 21.11
CA LEU A 148 -8.10 1.50 21.07
C LEU A 148 -9.28 1.11 21.97
N ALA A 149 -9.08 0.16 22.90
CA ALA A 149 -10.12 -0.33 23.79
C ALA A 149 -10.58 0.76 24.78
N SER A 150 -11.89 0.81 25.02
CA SER A 150 -12.60 1.83 25.79
C SER A 150 -12.26 1.91 27.28
N ASP A 151 -11.68 0.85 27.84
CA ASP A 151 -11.64 0.66 29.29
C ASP A 151 -10.37 1.26 29.93
N VAL A 152 -9.47 1.80 29.12
CA VAL A 152 -8.23 2.47 29.56
C VAL A 152 -8.16 3.84 28.89
N GLU A 153 -8.01 4.91 29.66
CA GLU A 153 -7.71 6.24 29.11
C GLU A 153 -6.41 6.17 28.31
N LEU A 154 -6.52 6.20 26.99
CA LEU A 154 -5.36 6.14 26.13
C LEU A 154 -4.68 7.52 26.11
N PRO A 155 -3.38 7.59 26.41
CA PRO A 155 -2.63 8.79 26.09
C PRO A 155 -2.58 8.91 24.56
N PHE A 156 -3.17 9.97 24.02
CA PHE A 156 -3.15 10.35 22.59
C PHE A 156 -3.95 9.44 21.63
N PRO A 157 -5.29 9.32 21.79
CA PRO A 157 -6.12 8.40 21.00
C PRO A 157 -6.05 8.64 19.48
N ALA A 158 -6.00 9.90 19.03
CA ALA A 158 -5.85 10.22 17.60
C ALA A 158 -4.53 9.71 16.99
N ARG A 159 -3.43 9.75 17.76
CA ARG A 159 -2.14 9.26 17.29
C ARG A 159 -2.14 7.74 17.17
N ASN A 160 -2.70 7.04 18.16
CA ASN A 160 -2.82 5.58 18.11
C ASN A 160 -3.71 5.15 16.94
N PHE A 161 -4.82 5.84 16.71
CA PHE A 161 -5.68 5.60 15.56
C PHE A 161 -4.91 5.72 14.25
N ARG A 162 -4.13 6.81 14.09
CA ARG A 162 -3.30 7.01 12.89
C ARG A 162 -2.26 5.92 12.72
N PHE A 163 -1.61 5.46 13.79
CA PHE A 163 -0.64 4.36 13.70
C PHE A 163 -1.27 3.05 13.24
N CYS A 164 -2.45 2.71 13.78
CA CYS A 164 -3.19 1.54 13.33
C CYS A 164 -3.54 1.66 11.84
N LEU A 165 -4.03 2.83 11.41
CA LEU A 165 -4.38 3.07 10.01
C LEU A 165 -3.16 3.01 9.08
N ASP A 166 -2.05 3.65 9.45
CA ASP A 166 -0.81 3.60 8.68
C ASP A 166 -0.27 2.16 8.58
N THR A 167 -0.53 1.33 9.60
CA THR A 167 -0.19 -0.11 9.60
C THR A 167 -1.04 -0.88 8.59
N VAL A 168 -2.37 -0.67 8.59
CA VAL A 168 -3.27 -1.26 7.58
C VAL A 168 -2.82 -0.92 6.16
N ILE A 169 -2.47 0.35 5.91
CA ILE A 169 -2.00 0.80 4.60
C ILE A 169 -0.71 0.07 4.20
N ALA A 170 0.24 -0.08 5.12
CA ALA A 170 1.49 -0.78 4.86
C ALA A 170 1.29 -2.28 4.59
N ASP A 171 0.41 -2.94 5.35
CA ASP A 171 0.05 -4.33 5.15
C ASP A 171 -0.63 -4.53 3.80
N GLN A 172 -1.53 -3.63 3.40
CA GLN A 172 -2.18 -3.65 2.08
C GLN A 172 -1.18 -3.44 0.93
N ASP A 173 -0.24 -2.50 1.07
CA ASP A 173 0.79 -2.26 0.06
C ASP A 173 1.71 -3.48 -0.12
N LEU A 174 2.08 -4.13 0.99
CA LEU A 174 2.94 -5.31 0.99
C LEU A 174 2.17 -6.56 0.55
N SER A 175 0.89 -6.69 0.86
CA SER A 175 0.05 -7.81 0.42
C SER A 175 -0.12 -7.79 -1.10
N GLU A 176 -0.31 -6.61 -1.70
CA GLU A 176 -0.33 -6.43 -3.15
C GLU A 176 1.03 -6.78 -3.78
N GLU A 177 2.14 -6.34 -3.18
CA GLU A 177 3.46 -6.70 -3.70
C GLU A 177 3.75 -8.20 -3.55
N SER A 178 3.34 -8.84 -2.44
CA SER A 178 3.45 -10.30 -2.24
C SER A 178 2.67 -11.07 -3.31
N PHE A 179 1.48 -10.59 -3.69
CA PHE A 179 0.76 -11.13 -4.84
C PHE A 179 1.61 -11.03 -6.11
N TRP A 180 2.21 -9.87 -6.41
CA TRP A 180 3.07 -9.73 -7.59
C TRP A 180 4.33 -10.61 -7.57
N GLN A 181 4.90 -10.85 -6.39
CA GLN A 181 6.02 -11.78 -6.18
C GLN A 181 5.61 -13.27 -6.26
N GLY A 182 4.32 -13.54 -6.42
CA GLY A 182 3.76 -14.89 -6.48
C GLY A 182 3.69 -15.62 -5.15
N GLN A 183 3.72 -14.88 -4.05
CA GLN A 183 3.58 -15.40 -2.70
C GLN A 183 2.12 -15.25 -2.24
N GLY A 184 1.25 -16.14 -2.74
CA GLY A 184 -0.20 -16.06 -2.52
C GLY A 184 -0.60 -16.18 -1.04
N ASP A 185 0.02 -17.10 -0.30
CA ASP A 185 -0.27 -17.30 1.13
C ASP A 185 0.19 -16.10 1.96
N ASP A 186 1.38 -15.56 1.67
CA ASP A 186 1.88 -14.34 2.33
C ASP A 186 0.98 -13.14 2.05
N SER A 187 0.52 -12.99 0.80
CA SER A 187 -0.41 -11.95 0.38
C SER A 187 -1.73 -12.02 1.17
N ARG A 188 -2.31 -13.23 1.30
CA ARG A 188 -3.52 -13.45 2.08
C ARG A 188 -3.31 -13.17 3.57
N ASN A 189 -2.25 -13.71 4.16
CA ASN A 189 -1.96 -13.54 5.59
C ASN A 189 -1.81 -12.06 5.98
N LEU A 190 -1.13 -11.25 5.16
CA LEU A 190 -1.00 -9.80 5.39
C LEU A 190 -2.34 -9.08 5.22
N ALA A 191 -3.12 -9.44 4.20
CA ALA A 191 -4.43 -8.86 3.96
C ALA A 191 -5.41 -9.15 5.12
N ASP A 192 -5.40 -10.38 5.65
CA ASP A 192 -6.22 -10.78 6.80
C ASP A 192 -5.81 -10.05 8.10
N GLN A 193 -4.51 -9.82 8.30
CA GLN A 193 -4.00 -8.98 9.40
C GLN A 193 -4.50 -7.54 9.29
N GLY A 194 -4.36 -6.93 8.11
CA GLY A 194 -4.87 -5.58 7.85
C GLY A 194 -6.38 -5.48 8.05
N ALA A 195 -7.15 -6.46 7.56
CA ALA A 195 -8.60 -6.52 7.73
C ALA A 195 -9.03 -6.59 9.21
N THR A 196 -8.31 -7.38 10.01
CA THR A 196 -8.53 -7.48 11.45
C THR A 196 -8.34 -6.13 12.14
N ILE A 197 -7.30 -5.37 11.77
CA ILE A 197 -7.06 -4.04 12.31
C ILE A 197 -8.14 -3.05 11.81
N SER A 198 -8.50 -3.08 10.53
CA SER A 198 -9.55 -2.22 9.95
C SER A 198 -10.89 -2.38 10.64
N LEU A 199 -11.35 -3.62 10.86
CA LEU A 199 -12.60 -3.90 11.57
C LEU A 199 -12.62 -3.30 12.97
N ARG A 200 -11.48 -3.32 13.68
CA ARG A 200 -11.36 -2.68 14.99
C ARG A 200 -11.42 -1.16 14.88
N LEU A 201 -10.73 -0.56 13.91
CA LEU A 201 -10.78 0.88 13.68
C LEU A 201 -12.20 1.36 13.39
N GLN A 202 -12.94 0.63 12.55
CA GLN A 202 -14.36 0.90 12.29
C GLN A 202 -15.20 0.78 13.56
N ALA A 203 -15.04 -0.30 14.33
CA ALA A 203 -15.77 -0.53 15.56
C ALA A 203 -15.50 0.55 16.63
N CYS A 204 -14.34 1.20 16.60
CA CYS A 204 -14.03 2.35 17.45
C CYS A 204 -14.66 3.65 16.94
N LEU A 205 -14.67 3.89 15.62
CA LEU A 205 -15.16 5.14 15.03
C LEU A 205 -16.67 5.35 15.18
N GLU A 206 -17.47 4.29 15.06
CA GLU A 206 -18.93 4.40 15.00
C GLU A 206 -19.58 4.79 16.34
N PRO A 207 -19.25 4.15 17.49
CA PRO A 207 -19.85 4.48 18.78
C PRO A 207 -19.14 5.60 19.55
N ASP A 208 -17.84 5.84 19.36
CA ASP A 208 -17.03 6.70 20.23
C ASP A 208 -17.10 8.18 19.84
N ALA A 209 -18.02 8.93 20.45
CA ALA A 209 -18.13 10.38 20.27
C ALA A 209 -16.87 11.16 20.73
N PRO A 210 -16.25 10.84 21.89
CA PRO A 210 -14.96 11.41 22.28
C PRO A 210 -13.85 11.24 21.22
N LEU A 211 -13.64 10.03 20.68
CA LEU A 211 -12.62 9.79 19.66
C LEU A 211 -12.86 10.63 18.41
N ARG A 212 -14.11 10.69 17.93
CA ARG A 212 -14.49 11.55 16.79
C ARG A 212 -14.20 13.03 17.07
N GLY A 213 -14.46 13.48 18.29
CA GLY A 213 -14.13 14.84 18.73
C GLY A 213 -12.62 15.14 18.69
N VAL A 214 -11.78 14.19 19.12
CA VAL A 214 -10.32 14.34 19.10
C VAL A 214 -9.76 14.29 17.67
N LEU A 215 -10.30 13.43 16.81
CA LEU A 215 -9.90 13.35 15.40
C LEU A 215 -10.26 14.61 14.61
N GLY A 216 -11.40 15.23 14.94
CA GLY A 216 -11.79 16.55 14.44
C GLY A 216 -11.74 16.64 12.90
N LYS A 217 -10.80 17.42 12.38
CA LYS A 217 -10.66 17.69 10.94
C LYS A 217 -10.13 16.50 10.13
N ASP A 218 -9.42 15.57 10.76
CA ASP A 218 -8.77 14.45 10.07
C ASP A 218 -9.73 13.25 9.89
N LEU A 219 -10.91 13.30 10.52
CA LEU A 219 -11.87 12.18 10.57
C LEU A 219 -12.30 11.72 9.17
N GLU A 220 -12.66 12.64 8.28
CA GLU A 220 -13.13 12.30 6.93
C GLU A 220 -12.00 11.75 6.05
N GLU A 221 -10.77 12.27 6.20
CA GLU A 221 -9.59 11.71 5.54
C GLU A 221 -9.36 10.26 5.99
N MET A 222 -9.36 10.02 7.30
CA MET A 222 -9.15 8.68 7.87
C MET A 222 -10.24 7.69 7.46
N ARG A 223 -11.51 8.12 7.42
CA ARG A 223 -12.63 7.31 6.89
C ARG A 223 -12.45 6.98 5.42
N SER A 224 -11.99 7.95 4.62
CA SER A 224 -11.71 7.74 3.21
C SER A 224 -10.57 6.72 3.01
N GLN A 225 -9.52 6.80 3.83
CA GLN A 225 -8.39 5.86 3.80
C GLN A 225 -8.81 4.45 4.21
N LEU A 226 -9.62 4.29 5.27
CA LEU A 226 -10.15 2.99 5.68
C LEU A 226 -10.97 2.32 4.57
N ARG A 227 -11.92 3.07 3.98
CA ARG A 227 -12.72 2.58 2.85
C ARG A 227 -11.84 2.17 1.66
N MET A 228 -10.79 2.94 1.38
CA MET A 228 -9.83 2.59 0.32
C MET A 228 -9.13 1.26 0.62
N CYS A 229 -8.63 1.06 1.84
CA CYS A 229 -7.98 -0.18 2.23
C CYS A 229 -8.94 -1.38 2.14
N GLU A 230 -10.19 -1.23 2.55
CA GLU A 230 -11.21 -2.28 2.45
C GLU A 230 -11.51 -2.67 1.00
N ALA A 231 -11.67 -1.68 0.12
CA ALA A 231 -11.89 -1.93 -1.29
C ALA A 231 -10.68 -2.58 -1.96
N GLN A 232 -9.47 -2.11 -1.65
CA GLN A 232 -8.24 -2.73 -2.15
C GLN A 232 -8.07 -4.16 -1.64
N HIS A 233 -8.44 -4.44 -0.40
CA HIS A 233 -8.46 -5.79 0.16
C HIS A 233 -9.45 -6.68 -0.60
N ALA A 234 -10.71 -6.25 -0.77
CA ALA A 234 -11.72 -7.01 -1.50
C ALA A 234 -11.29 -7.27 -2.95
N PHE A 235 -10.67 -6.29 -3.60
CA PHE A 235 -10.09 -6.46 -4.93
C PHE A 235 -8.96 -7.51 -4.94
N LEU A 236 -8.05 -7.46 -3.96
CA LEU A 236 -6.95 -8.42 -3.84
C LEU A 236 -7.46 -9.85 -3.58
N GLU A 237 -8.45 -10.03 -2.71
CA GLU A 237 -9.10 -11.33 -2.48
C GLU A 237 -9.66 -11.91 -3.77
N GLY A 238 -10.36 -11.10 -4.57
CA GLY A 238 -10.86 -11.52 -5.88
C GLY A 238 -9.75 -12.01 -6.80
N ARG A 239 -8.60 -11.30 -6.84
CA ARG A 239 -7.44 -11.73 -7.63
C ARG A 239 -6.78 -13.00 -7.10
N LEU A 240 -6.69 -13.16 -5.78
CA LEU A 240 -6.15 -14.37 -5.15
C LEU A 240 -7.02 -15.60 -5.46
N LEU A 241 -8.34 -15.45 -5.45
CA LEU A 241 -9.27 -16.53 -5.85
C LEU A 241 -9.02 -16.97 -7.29
N VAL A 242 -8.91 -16.03 -8.22
CA VAL A 242 -8.61 -16.34 -9.63
C VAL A 242 -7.28 -17.06 -9.77
N ARG A 243 -6.25 -16.60 -9.04
CA ARG A 243 -4.90 -17.19 -9.11
C ARG A 243 -4.84 -18.61 -8.56
N ASN A 244 -5.56 -18.87 -7.46
CA ASN A 244 -5.53 -20.16 -6.78
C ASN A 244 -6.38 -21.22 -7.51
N GLU A 245 -7.31 -20.81 -8.37
CA GLU A 245 -8.11 -21.70 -9.21
C GLU A 245 -7.98 -21.38 -10.71
N PRO A 246 -6.78 -21.55 -11.31
CA PRO A 246 -6.54 -21.18 -12.71
C PRO A 246 -7.37 -22.01 -13.71
N THR A 247 -7.83 -23.19 -13.30
CA THR A 247 -8.67 -24.08 -14.11
C THR A 247 -10.15 -23.70 -14.09
N LEU A 248 -10.55 -22.72 -13.26
CA LEU A 248 -11.92 -22.25 -13.11
C LEU A 248 -12.91 -23.41 -12.88
N THR A 249 -12.51 -24.35 -12.03
CA THR A 249 -13.24 -25.59 -11.75
C THR A 249 -14.21 -25.45 -10.58
N GLY A 250 -14.00 -24.50 -9.68
CA GLY A 250 -14.92 -24.21 -8.58
C GLY A 250 -16.30 -23.76 -9.08
N ALA A 251 -17.34 -24.45 -8.64
CA ALA A 251 -18.71 -24.01 -8.86
C ALA A 251 -18.91 -22.63 -8.20
N GLY A 252 -19.41 -21.65 -8.94
CA GLY A 252 -19.68 -20.30 -8.41
C GLY A 252 -18.47 -19.37 -8.30
N LEU A 253 -17.26 -19.77 -8.73
CA LEU A 253 -16.05 -18.96 -8.61
C LEU A 253 -16.22 -17.57 -9.25
N ILE A 254 -16.81 -17.50 -10.46
CA ILE A 254 -17.03 -16.24 -11.18
C ILE A 254 -17.95 -15.30 -10.39
N GLU A 255 -19.01 -15.81 -9.77
CA GLU A 255 -19.91 -15.02 -8.92
C GLU A 255 -19.24 -14.56 -7.65
N THR A 256 -18.43 -15.42 -7.01
CA THR A 256 -17.67 -15.05 -5.83
C THR A 256 -16.66 -13.94 -6.15
N VAL A 257 -15.91 -14.07 -7.24
CA VAL A 257 -14.98 -13.03 -7.69
C VAL A 257 -15.72 -11.75 -8.06
N ARG A 258 -16.86 -11.85 -8.76
CA ARG A 258 -17.70 -10.70 -9.10
C ARG A 258 -18.16 -9.97 -7.84
N ALA A 259 -18.67 -10.68 -6.83
CA ALA A 259 -19.10 -10.08 -5.57
C ALA A 259 -17.96 -9.35 -4.85
N LYS A 260 -16.75 -9.94 -4.83
CA LYS A 260 -15.55 -9.30 -4.26
C LYS A 260 -15.17 -8.03 -5.02
N PHE A 261 -15.19 -8.08 -6.34
CA PHE A 261 -14.91 -6.94 -7.21
C PHE A 261 -15.96 -5.84 -7.09
N ASP A 262 -17.24 -6.18 -7.01
CA ASP A 262 -18.32 -5.21 -6.85
C ASP A 262 -18.24 -4.49 -5.49
N SER A 263 -17.86 -5.18 -4.41
CA SER A 263 -17.57 -4.55 -3.11
C SER A 263 -16.39 -3.56 -3.15
N ALA A 264 -15.49 -3.69 -4.13
CA ALA A 264 -14.32 -2.81 -4.28
C ALA A 264 -14.57 -1.58 -5.17
N ARG A 265 -15.72 -1.48 -5.83
CA ARG A 265 -16.01 -0.43 -6.82
C ARG A 265 -16.41 0.90 -6.18
N GLY A 266 -16.28 1.97 -6.96
CA GLY A 266 -16.91 3.27 -6.68
C GLY A 266 -16.09 4.25 -5.85
N LEU A 267 -14.83 3.91 -5.55
CA LEU A 267 -13.93 4.81 -4.80
C LEU A 267 -13.03 5.65 -5.72
N THR A 268 -12.40 5.04 -6.72
CA THR A 268 -11.55 5.77 -7.69
C THR A 268 -11.69 5.17 -9.08
N GLY A 269 -11.51 6.03 -10.10
CA GLY A 269 -11.49 5.59 -11.49
C GLY A 269 -10.36 4.60 -11.79
N GLU A 270 -9.23 4.70 -11.09
CA GLU A 270 -8.10 3.78 -11.24
C GLU A 270 -8.41 2.38 -10.68
N LEU A 271 -8.95 2.29 -9.46
CA LEU A 271 -9.33 0.99 -8.87
C LEU A 271 -10.41 0.32 -9.72
N ASP A 272 -11.44 1.06 -10.12
CA ASP A 272 -12.48 0.52 -10.99
C ASP A 272 -11.93 0.02 -12.33
N CYS A 273 -10.95 0.71 -12.91
CA CYS A 273 -10.28 0.28 -14.14
C CYS A 273 -9.52 -1.05 -13.92
N ARG A 274 -8.78 -1.18 -12.80
CA ARG A 274 -8.09 -2.43 -12.42
C ARG A 274 -9.09 -3.58 -12.24
N ILE A 275 -10.24 -3.30 -11.65
CA ILE A 275 -11.35 -4.27 -11.49
C ILE A 275 -11.87 -4.71 -12.86
N ASP A 276 -12.22 -3.77 -13.73
CA ASP A 276 -12.73 -4.05 -15.07
C ASP A 276 -11.72 -4.88 -15.90
N LEU A 277 -10.42 -4.59 -15.79
CA LEU A 277 -9.35 -5.37 -16.42
C LEU A 277 -9.29 -6.79 -15.87
N SER A 278 -9.15 -6.93 -14.55
CA SER A 278 -8.98 -8.25 -13.91
C SER A 278 -10.20 -9.15 -14.14
N PHE A 279 -11.40 -8.56 -14.14
CA PHE A 279 -12.63 -9.30 -14.40
C PHE A 279 -12.77 -9.68 -15.88
N GLY A 280 -12.42 -8.79 -16.80
CA GLY A 280 -12.37 -9.08 -18.23
C GLY A 280 -11.41 -10.24 -18.53
N GLU A 281 -10.24 -10.26 -17.90
CA GLU A 281 -9.26 -11.35 -18.03
C GLU A 281 -9.85 -12.70 -17.58
N LEU A 282 -10.44 -12.73 -16.38
CA LEU A 282 -11.09 -13.91 -15.84
C LEU A 282 -12.15 -14.47 -16.79
N LEU A 283 -13.05 -13.62 -17.28
CA LEU A 283 -14.13 -14.02 -18.16
C LEU A 283 -13.61 -14.49 -19.52
N LEU A 284 -12.55 -13.86 -20.04
CA LEU A 284 -11.91 -14.30 -21.28
C LEU A 284 -11.28 -15.70 -21.10
N HIS A 285 -10.58 -15.94 -19.98
CA HIS A 285 -10.07 -17.27 -19.66
C HIS A 285 -11.20 -18.30 -19.51
N ALA A 286 -12.31 -17.94 -18.87
CA ALA A 286 -13.49 -18.81 -18.75
C ALA A 286 -14.09 -19.17 -20.12
N ALA A 287 -14.23 -18.18 -21.01
CA ALA A 287 -14.72 -18.36 -22.38
C ALA A 287 -13.80 -19.26 -23.20
N VAL A 288 -12.48 -19.03 -23.13
CA VAL A 288 -11.47 -19.88 -23.79
C VAL A 288 -11.51 -21.30 -23.23
N ALA A 289 -11.70 -21.48 -21.92
CA ALA A 289 -11.82 -22.78 -21.30
C ALA A 289 -13.16 -23.50 -21.62
N GLY A 290 -14.11 -22.83 -22.29
CA GLY A 290 -15.43 -23.38 -22.58
C GLY A 290 -16.27 -23.58 -21.32
N LYS A 291 -16.01 -22.82 -20.26
CA LYS A 291 -16.77 -22.87 -19.01
C LYS A 291 -18.04 -22.05 -19.17
N ARG A 292 -19.17 -22.61 -18.70
CA ARG A 292 -20.52 -22.02 -18.86
C ARG A 292 -20.82 -21.72 -20.33
N ASP A 293 -21.68 -20.73 -20.58
CA ASP A 293 -21.86 -20.17 -21.91
C ASP A 293 -20.64 -19.33 -22.29
N ALA A 294 -19.78 -19.91 -23.12
CA ALA A 294 -18.56 -19.27 -23.61
C ALA A 294 -18.84 -17.97 -24.38
N THR A 295 -19.99 -17.85 -25.04
CA THR A 295 -20.39 -16.64 -25.77
C THR A 295 -20.77 -15.53 -24.81
N VAL A 296 -21.53 -15.85 -23.75
CA VAL A 296 -21.89 -14.89 -22.70
C VAL A 296 -20.63 -14.39 -21.99
N ASN A 297 -19.75 -15.29 -21.56
CA ASN A 297 -18.49 -14.91 -20.90
C ASN A 297 -17.63 -14.02 -21.81
N TYR A 298 -17.54 -14.34 -23.11
CA TYR A 298 -16.78 -13.51 -24.05
C TYR A 298 -17.39 -12.12 -24.22
N ALA A 299 -18.71 -12.02 -24.40
CA ALA A 299 -19.39 -10.74 -24.53
C ALA A 299 -19.23 -9.86 -23.27
N GLU A 300 -19.37 -10.46 -22.09
CA GLU A 300 -19.15 -9.76 -20.82
C GLU A 300 -17.67 -9.34 -20.64
N ALA A 301 -16.72 -10.19 -21.07
CA ALA A 301 -15.30 -9.86 -21.03
C ALA A 301 -15.00 -8.61 -21.87
N ILE A 302 -15.48 -8.57 -23.12
CA ILE A 302 -15.31 -7.42 -24.00
C ILE A 302 -15.93 -6.15 -23.39
N ALA A 303 -17.16 -6.25 -22.88
CA ALA A 303 -17.82 -5.12 -22.22
C ALA A 303 -17.02 -4.60 -21.00
N ALA A 304 -16.41 -5.49 -20.21
CA ALA A 304 -15.55 -5.09 -19.10
C ALA A 304 -14.27 -4.38 -19.58
N LEU A 305 -13.58 -4.95 -20.57
CA LEU A 305 -12.35 -4.35 -21.12
C LEU A 305 -12.61 -3.00 -21.82
N GLU A 306 -13.75 -2.84 -22.48
CA GLU A 306 -14.17 -1.57 -23.07
C GLU A 306 -14.46 -0.50 -21.99
N ARG A 307 -15.10 -0.88 -20.87
CA ARG A 307 -15.26 0.00 -19.70
C ARG A 307 -13.91 0.40 -19.11
N ALA A 308 -12.96 -0.53 -18.99
CA ALA A 308 -11.62 -0.20 -18.53
C ALA A 308 -10.95 0.84 -19.45
N ASN A 309 -11.11 0.69 -20.77
CA ASN A 309 -10.51 1.57 -21.77
C ASN A 309 -11.13 2.97 -21.76
N SER A 310 -12.46 3.06 -21.64
CA SER A 310 -13.18 4.34 -21.66
C SER A 310 -12.90 5.23 -20.46
N ARG A 311 -12.50 4.65 -19.31
CA ARG A 311 -12.07 5.40 -18.12
C ARG A 311 -10.81 6.23 -18.35
N GLY A 312 -10.00 5.91 -19.36
CA GLY A 312 -8.86 6.74 -19.77
C GLY A 312 -7.72 6.82 -18.73
N VAL A 313 -7.56 5.83 -17.86
CA VAL A 313 -6.53 5.82 -16.81
C VAL A 313 -5.13 5.68 -17.43
N PRO A 314 -4.26 6.71 -17.37
CA PRO A 314 -3.00 6.71 -18.13
C PRO A 314 -2.04 5.59 -17.73
N SER A 315 -2.00 5.23 -16.45
CA SER A 315 -1.13 4.17 -15.91
C SER A 315 -1.48 2.77 -16.42
N LEU A 316 -2.74 2.55 -16.84
CA LEU A 316 -3.25 1.24 -17.24
C LEU A 316 -3.53 1.12 -18.75
N ARG A 317 -3.48 2.24 -19.49
CA ARG A 317 -3.85 2.31 -20.90
C ARG A 317 -3.19 1.25 -21.78
N VAL A 318 -1.88 1.03 -21.60
CA VAL A 318 -1.13 0.04 -22.39
C VAL A 318 -1.63 -1.38 -22.14
N GLU A 319 -1.87 -1.72 -20.88
CA GLU A 319 -2.38 -3.03 -20.47
C GLU A 319 -3.81 -3.25 -20.99
N THR A 320 -4.67 -2.23 -20.86
CA THR A 320 -6.04 -2.28 -21.36
C THR A 320 -6.12 -2.49 -22.87
N VAL A 321 -5.34 -1.73 -23.65
CA VAL A 321 -5.31 -1.87 -25.10
C VAL A 321 -4.79 -3.24 -25.50
N ARG A 322 -3.72 -3.73 -24.86
CA ARG A 322 -3.18 -5.06 -25.11
C ARG A 322 -4.23 -6.15 -24.88
N MET A 323 -4.91 -6.12 -23.74
CA MET A 323 -5.93 -7.12 -23.40
C MET A 323 -7.12 -7.10 -24.37
N LEU A 324 -7.54 -5.94 -24.85
CA LEU A 324 -8.57 -5.83 -25.89
C LEU A 324 -8.14 -6.48 -27.21
N VAL A 325 -6.90 -6.23 -27.64
CA VAL A 325 -6.33 -6.84 -28.85
C VAL A 325 -6.24 -8.36 -28.70
N ASP A 326 -5.76 -8.84 -27.55
CA ASP A 326 -5.67 -10.27 -27.26
C ASP A 326 -7.07 -10.93 -27.26
N ALA A 327 -8.07 -10.28 -26.66
CA ALA A 327 -9.45 -10.77 -26.65
C ALA A 327 -10.05 -10.85 -28.07
N GLN A 328 -9.76 -9.88 -28.94
CA GLN A 328 -10.20 -9.91 -30.33
C GLN A 328 -9.52 -11.04 -31.12
N ALA A 329 -8.23 -11.28 -30.90
CA ALA A 329 -7.50 -12.38 -31.53
C ALA A 329 -8.05 -13.76 -31.11
N MET A 330 -8.59 -13.88 -29.89
CA MET A 330 -9.17 -15.13 -29.37
C MET A 330 -10.58 -15.42 -29.89
N ALA A 331 -11.31 -14.43 -30.43
CA ALA A 331 -12.71 -14.55 -30.86
C ALA A 331 -13.00 -15.78 -31.76
N PRO A 332 -12.17 -16.07 -32.80
CA PRO A 332 -12.42 -17.21 -33.69
C PRO A 332 -12.33 -18.57 -32.97
N SER A 333 -11.46 -18.67 -31.96
CA SER A 333 -11.25 -19.90 -31.19
C SER A 333 -12.44 -20.19 -30.26
N ILE A 334 -12.99 -19.14 -29.64
CA ILE A 334 -14.15 -19.21 -28.76
C ILE A 334 -15.41 -19.56 -29.56
N GLY A 335 -15.60 -18.93 -30.73
CA GLY A 335 -16.72 -19.24 -31.62
C GLY A 335 -16.71 -20.71 -32.11
N ARG A 336 -15.54 -21.30 -32.33
CA ARG A 336 -15.41 -22.75 -32.66
C ARG A 336 -15.76 -23.65 -31.48
N LYS A 337 -15.44 -23.25 -30.24
CA LYS A 337 -15.77 -24.03 -29.03
C LYS A 337 -17.25 -23.96 -28.70
N SER A 338 -17.86 -22.78 -28.77
CA SER A 338 -19.32 -22.61 -28.58
C SER A 338 -20.13 -23.52 -29.50
N ARG A 339 -19.74 -23.63 -30.78
CA ARG A 339 -20.39 -24.53 -31.77
C ARG A 339 -20.21 -26.03 -31.51
N ARG A 340 -19.28 -26.43 -30.63
CA ARG A 340 -19.02 -27.84 -30.26
C ARG A 340 -19.69 -28.22 -28.94
N SER A 341 -20.10 -27.25 -28.13
CA SER A 341 -20.67 -27.43 -26.80
C SER A 341 -22.20 -27.30 -26.76
N GLY A 342 -22.81 -26.78 -27.82
CA GLY A 342 -24.27 -26.71 -28.01
C GLY A 342 -24.75 -27.78 -28.98
#